data_AF-A0A257MT62-F1
#
_entry.id   AF-A0A257MT62-F1
#
_cell.length_a   1.000
_cell.length_b   1.000
_cell.length_c   1.000
_cell.angle_alpha   90.00
_cell.angle_beta   90.00
_cell.angle_gamma   90.00
#
_symmetry.space_group_name_H-M   'P 1'
#
loop_
_entity.id
_entity.type
_entity.pdbx_description
1 polymer ?
#
loop_
_entity_poly.entity_id
_entity_poly.type
_entity_poly.pdbx_seq_one_letter_code
_entity_poly.pdbx_strand_id
1 'polypeptide(L)'
;MDAYSLFMIFLAIYIAIMLSIGLYFSRSQKSVTDFWLAGRELGPLIIGFSSASAWITASALLLATGLFLLIGVGSIWIWVFPNIAGLMIIAMISGRIKNIPALTQPELMEIRYDPMIRAPVALAVTIMMILFSVTDFIGFKLVLGTFFGIDPLFAVAIMAVSVALYVSVGGFRAVVWTDMFQYLLLAALAIYVAALTLDLTAAREISIIAASSALGEDWWNPFLLGGLMGALIFLVALLPAAKRGLFLGGGLLALVYLCCFITAIGLSVLYPRPAGEVEAEMLYLRLISDNVSPALLALLSIGFAAASMSCTDTFATSAASCISRDLVQRHLWPSATMKQMIAVNRILVVVMIAISAAIALHASSIVDAVIIATVIGTTSYFFPIIGGLYWRRATRWGAMAALIVGGGTQILLIAYEQFWLGQPLDSISPYLTEHGVLVGLSLSALFFVGVSLATKPEPDIKLAPFFPDIAERVFDRILPQADRSGSSYMAVSSRIEEKIAGERSHLDLAIEHSPAQVGDDGQLPWETLVKGLKERYPLWFTPTGSHIVYRLSQADMLSCVKMVRGWIRERDSGMSCSWPMGR
;
A
#
# COMPACT_ATOMS: atom_id res chain seq x y z
N MET A 1 -24.41 -2.60 -32.88
CA MET A 1 -23.17 -3.11 -32.25
C MET A 1 -23.62 -3.85 -31.02
N ASP A 2 -23.11 -5.06 -30.82
CA ASP A 2 -23.32 -5.85 -29.62
C ASP A 2 -22.64 -5.19 -28.39
N ALA A 3 -23.09 -5.57 -27.20
CA ALA A 3 -22.61 -4.99 -25.94
C ALA A 3 -21.09 -5.15 -25.77
N TYR A 4 -20.55 -6.28 -26.20
CA TYR A 4 -19.12 -6.57 -26.08
C TYR A 4 -18.27 -5.66 -27.00
N SER A 5 -18.66 -5.47 -28.26
CA SER A 5 -17.97 -4.53 -29.15
C SER A 5 -17.98 -3.10 -28.61
N LEU A 6 -19.11 -2.66 -28.02
CA LEU A 6 -19.19 -1.34 -27.36
C LEU A 6 -18.26 -1.27 -26.14
N PHE A 7 -18.22 -2.32 -25.34
CA PHE A 7 -17.31 -2.41 -24.19
C PHE A 7 -15.85 -2.29 -24.62
N MET A 8 -15.42 -3.00 -25.67
CA MET A 8 -14.04 -2.93 -26.17
C MET A 8 -13.68 -1.52 -26.67
N ILE A 9 -14.62 -0.80 -27.28
CA ILE A 9 -14.41 0.59 -27.70
C ILE A 9 -14.27 1.50 -26.49
N PHE A 10 -15.18 1.39 -25.51
CA PHE A 10 -15.10 2.20 -24.30
C PHE A 10 -13.85 1.88 -23.49
N LEU A 11 -13.42 0.61 -23.47
CA LEU A 11 -12.18 0.18 -22.83
C LEU A 11 -10.97 0.78 -23.55
N ALA A 12 -10.93 0.79 -24.87
CA ALA A 12 -9.86 1.43 -25.63
C ALA A 12 -9.79 2.94 -25.37
N ILE A 13 -10.94 3.63 -25.31
CA ILE A 13 -11.03 5.05 -24.96
C ILE A 13 -10.53 5.27 -23.53
N TYR A 14 -10.97 4.44 -22.58
CA TYR A 14 -10.55 4.47 -21.20
C TYR A 14 -9.02 4.31 -21.08
N ILE A 15 -8.42 3.28 -21.69
CA ILE A 15 -6.97 3.06 -21.69
C ILE A 15 -6.24 4.26 -22.34
N ALA A 16 -6.77 4.82 -23.43
CA ALA A 16 -6.18 6.00 -24.07
C ALA A 16 -6.19 7.23 -23.16
N ILE A 17 -7.26 7.45 -22.39
CA ILE A 17 -7.33 8.50 -21.37
C ILE A 17 -6.28 8.25 -20.29
N MET A 18 -6.18 7.03 -19.77
CA MET A 18 -5.22 6.67 -18.72
C MET A 18 -3.77 6.85 -19.19
N LEU A 19 -3.45 6.40 -20.41
CA LEU A 19 -2.14 6.63 -21.03
C LEU A 19 -1.85 8.11 -21.23
N SER A 20 -2.84 8.91 -21.64
CA SER A 20 -2.69 10.35 -21.84
C SER A 20 -2.36 11.07 -20.54
N ILE A 21 -3.07 10.74 -19.46
CA ILE A 21 -2.78 11.23 -18.10
C ILE A 21 -1.38 10.79 -17.67
N GLY A 22 -1.05 9.51 -17.88
CA GLY A 22 0.26 8.93 -17.57
C GLY A 22 1.41 9.68 -18.23
N LEU A 23 1.33 9.86 -19.55
CA LEU A 23 2.35 10.55 -20.35
C LEU A 23 2.47 12.03 -19.98
N TYR A 24 1.35 12.70 -19.71
CA TYR A 24 1.33 14.11 -19.35
C TYR A 24 2.09 14.35 -18.03
N PHE A 25 1.79 13.57 -16.98
CA PHE A 25 2.43 13.75 -15.68
C PHE A 25 3.83 13.13 -15.60
N SER A 26 4.13 12.08 -16.36
CA SER A 26 5.46 11.46 -16.41
C SER A 26 6.55 12.45 -16.88
N ARG A 27 6.21 13.37 -17.80
CA ARG A 27 7.12 14.43 -18.28
C ARG A 27 7.55 15.44 -17.20
N SER A 28 6.80 15.54 -16.10
CA SER A 28 7.07 16.50 -15.01
C SER A 28 8.06 15.97 -13.96
N GLN A 29 8.41 14.68 -14.00
CA GLN A 29 9.21 14.05 -12.95
C GLN A 29 10.72 14.09 -13.27
N LYS A 30 11.49 14.84 -12.48
CA LYS A 30 12.95 15.01 -12.68
C LYS A 30 13.82 14.31 -11.63
N SER A 31 13.25 13.88 -10.50
CA SER A 31 13.99 13.25 -9.40
C SER A 31 13.38 11.91 -8.91
N VAL A 32 14.19 11.13 -8.18
CA VAL A 32 13.79 9.85 -7.54
C VAL A 32 12.65 10.07 -6.56
N THR A 33 12.73 11.12 -5.76
CA THR A 33 11.70 11.52 -4.81
C THR A 33 10.42 11.96 -5.52
N ASP A 34 10.49 12.58 -6.70
CA ASP A 34 9.29 12.92 -7.47
C ASP A 34 8.63 11.67 -8.07
N PHE A 35 9.43 10.70 -8.49
CA PHE A 35 8.94 9.44 -9.04
C PHE A 35 8.24 8.57 -7.97
N TRP A 36 8.76 8.54 -6.74
CA TRP A 36 8.25 7.69 -5.66
C TRP A 36 7.30 8.37 -4.67
N LEU A 37 7.41 9.70 -4.47
CA LEU A 37 6.64 10.45 -3.47
C LEU A 37 5.83 11.60 -4.08
N ALA A 38 5.79 11.72 -5.42
CA ALA A 38 5.11 12.81 -6.12
C ALA A 38 5.45 14.21 -5.60
N GLY A 39 6.69 14.41 -5.13
CA GLY A 39 7.16 15.69 -4.60
C GLY A 39 6.49 16.15 -3.31
N ARG A 40 5.58 15.35 -2.70
CA ARG A 40 4.76 15.72 -1.53
C ARG A 40 3.89 16.98 -1.70
N GLU A 41 3.65 17.43 -2.93
CA GLU A 41 2.87 18.64 -3.27
C GLU A 41 1.38 18.38 -3.54
N LEU A 42 0.92 17.13 -3.40
CA LEU A 42 -0.45 16.76 -3.75
C LEU A 42 -1.45 17.28 -2.72
N GLY A 43 -2.50 17.95 -3.20
CA GLY A 43 -3.57 18.46 -2.35
C GLY A 43 -4.33 17.34 -1.61
N PRO A 44 -4.94 17.62 -0.44
CA PRO A 44 -5.65 16.61 0.35
C PRO A 44 -6.76 15.89 -0.40
N LEU A 45 -7.46 16.60 -1.29
CA LEU A 45 -8.55 16.04 -2.11
C LEU A 45 -8.08 14.89 -2.99
N ILE A 46 -6.99 15.13 -3.75
CA ILE A 46 -6.42 14.18 -4.70
C ILE A 46 -5.91 12.94 -3.95
N ILE A 47 -5.26 13.13 -2.81
CA ILE A 47 -4.81 12.03 -1.94
C ILE A 47 -6.01 11.22 -1.42
N GLY A 48 -7.11 11.88 -1.05
CA GLY A 48 -8.31 11.19 -0.59
C GLY A 48 -8.95 10.32 -1.67
N PHE A 49 -9.09 10.84 -2.88
CA PHE A 49 -9.60 10.07 -4.02
C PHE A 49 -8.70 8.88 -4.37
N SER A 50 -7.38 9.10 -4.47
CA SER A 50 -6.44 8.00 -4.74
C SER A 50 -6.45 6.96 -3.60
N SER A 51 -6.48 7.40 -2.34
CA SER A 51 -6.57 6.47 -1.21
C SER A 51 -7.88 5.67 -1.20
N ALA A 52 -9.01 6.27 -1.60
CA ALA A 52 -10.28 5.55 -1.70
C ALA A 52 -10.25 4.57 -2.87
N SER A 53 -9.76 4.99 -4.04
CA SER A 53 -9.59 4.12 -5.22
C SER A 53 -8.74 2.90 -4.94
N ALA A 54 -7.70 3.03 -4.11
CA ALA A 54 -6.82 1.93 -3.75
C ALA A 54 -7.48 0.90 -2.81
N TRP A 55 -8.56 1.27 -2.12
CA TRP A 55 -9.25 0.43 -1.14
C TRP A 55 -10.58 -0.13 -1.65
N ILE A 56 -11.05 0.29 -2.82
CA ILE A 56 -12.31 -0.19 -3.37
C ILE A 56 -12.16 -0.72 -4.79
N THR A 57 -12.46 -2.00 -4.92
CA THR A 57 -12.27 -2.79 -6.14
C THR A 57 -13.64 -3.25 -6.65
N ALA A 58 -13.67 -3.78 -7.89
CA ALA A 58 -14.87 -4.47 -8.37
C ALA A 58 -15.23 -5.65 -7.46
N SER A 59 -14.23 -6.42 -7.02
CA SER A 59 -14.39 -7.53 -6.09
C SER A 59 -14.96 -7.08 -4.74
N ALA A 60 -14.50 -5.96 -4.18
CA ALA A 60 -14.99 -5.41 -2.93
C ALA A 60 -16.44 -4.93 -3.02
N LEU A 61 -16.87 -4.39 -4.16
CA LEU A 61 -18.29 -4.05 -4.39
C LEU A 61 -19.17 -5.31 -4.33
N LEU A 62 -18.80 -6.34 -5.10
CA LEU A 62 -19.53 -7.60 -5.18
C LEU A 62 -19.58 -8.29 -3.82
N LEU A 63 -18.42 -8.36 -3.15
CA LEU A 63 -18.28 -8.99 -1.85
C LEU A 63 -19.04 -8.25 -0.76
N ALA A 64 -18.97 -6.92 -0.71
CA ALA A 64 -19.73 -6.14 0.28
C ALA A 64 -21.24 -6.37 0.13
N THR A 65 -21.77 -6.31 -1.10
CA THR A 65 -23.18 -6.61 -1.35
C THR A 65 -23.53 -8.06 -1.03
N GLY A 66 -22.69 -9.03 -1.40
CA GLY A 66 -22.90 -10.44 -1.11
C GLY A 66 -22.95 -10.75 0.39
N LEU A 67 -22.02 -10.17 1.17
CA LEU A 67 -21.98 -10.31 2.63
C LEU A 67 -23.22 -9.72 3.30
N PHE A 68 -23.74 -8.58 2.81
CA PHE A 68 -25.01 -8.04 3.29
C PHE A 68 -26.18 -8.99 3.05
N LEU A 69 -26.23 -9.69 1.91
CA LEU A 69 -27.30 -10.62 1.59
C LEU A 69 -27.23 -11.92 2.40
N LEU A 70 -26.04 -12.41 2.70
CA LEU A 70 -25.84 -13.67 3.41
C LEU A 70 -25.95 -13.51 4.93
N ILE A 71 -25.18 -12.57 5.49
CA ILE A 71 -24.96 -12.42 6.93
C ILE A 71 -25.82 -11.29 7.50
N GLY A 72 -26.41 -10.46 6.64
CA GLY A 72 -27.22 -9.32 7.05
C GLY A 72 -26.38 -8.07 7.35
N VAL A 73 -26.98 -7.10 8.05
CA VAL A 73 -26.34 -5.80 8.37
C VAL A 73 -25.13 -5.97 9.31
N GLY A 74 -25.06 -7.08 10.07
CA GLY A 74 -23.91 -7.40 10.92
C GLY A 74 -22.57 -7.49 10.16
N SER A 75 -22.60 -7.73 8.84
CA SER A 75 -21.39 -7.75 7.99
C SER A 75 -20.64 -6.41 7.94
N ILE A 76 -21.25 -5.29 8.38
CA ILE A 76 -20.57 -4.00 8.53
C ILE A 76 -19.32 -4.15 9.38
N TRP A 77 -19.37 -4.90 10.47
CA TRP A 77 -18.23 -5.05 11.38
C TRP A 77 -17.11 -5.90 10.80
N ILE A 78 -17.45 -6.84 9.91
CA ILE A 78 -16.49 -7.76 9.29
C ILE A 78 -15.77 -7.10 8.11
N TRP A 79 -16.49 -6.29 7.31
CA TRP A 79 -15.98 -5.79 6.03
C TRP A 79 -15.96 -4.26 5.91
N VAL A 80 -17.07 -3.57 6.18
CA VAL A 80 -17.19 -2.13 5.91
C VAL A 80 -16.41 -1.28 6.91
N PHE A 81 -16.68 -1.47 8.19
CA PHE A 81 -16.01 -0.75 9.28
C PHE A 81 -14.50 -0.92 9.24
N PRO A 82 -13.93 -2.13 9.05
CA PRO A 82 -12.49 -2.32 9.06
C PRO A 82 -11.77 -1.63 7.90
N ASN A 83 -12.38 -1.60 6.72
CA ASN A 83 -11.83 -0.88 5.56
C ASN A 83 -11.81 0.65 5.80
N ILE A 84 -12.88 1.21 6.36
CA ILE A 84 -12.95 2.64 6.69
C ILE A 84 -12.01 2.98 7.85
N ALA A 85 -12.05 2.17 8.91
CA ALA A 85 -11.24 2.36 10.11
C ALA A 85 -9.75 2.19 9.81
N GLY A 86 -9.37 1.27 8.91
CA GLY A 86 -8.00 1.09 8.43
C GLY A 86 -7.43 2.39 7.86
N LEU A 87 -8.13 3.03 6.92
CA LEU A 87 -7.73 4.34 6.39
C LEU A 87 -7.63 5.43 7.46
N MET A 88 -8.56 5.45 8.43
CA MET A 88 -8.52 6.41 9.53
C MET A 88 -7.33 6.18 10.47
N ILE A 89 -7.01 4.92 10.80
CA ILE A 89 -5.85 4.57 11.63
C ILE A 89 -4.56 4.95 10.91
N ILE A 90 -4.47 4.67 9.60
CA ILE A 90 -3.35 5.13 8.77
C ILE A 90 -3.22 6.66 8.87
N ALA A 91 -4.32 7.40 8.79
CA ALA A 91 -4.31 8.86 8.93
C ALA A 91 -3.70 9.29 10.26
N MET A 92 -4.01 8.59 11.35
CA MET A 92 -3.45 8.85 12.68
C MET A 92 -1.96 8.50 12.76
N ILE A 93 -1.55 7.35 12.21
CA ILE A 93 -0.17 6.86 12.23
C ILE A 93 0.74 7.69 11.29
N SER A 94 0.21 8.20 10.18
CA SER A 94 0.97 8.94 9.15
C SER A 94 1.83 10.07 9.72
N GLY A 95 1.33 10.74 10.77
CA GLY A 95 2.04 11.82 11.45
C GLY A 95 3.36 11.39 12.11
N ARG A 96 3.49 10.12 12.50
CA ARG A 96 4.70 9.53 13.10
C ARG A 96 5.74 9.13 12.05
N ILE A 97 5.31 8.84 10.82
CA ILE A 97 6.19 8.28 9.77
C ILE A 97 6.61 9.34 8.75
N LYS A 98 5.82 10.42 8.57
CA LYS A 98 6.05 11.45 7.52
C LYS A 98 7.46 12.09 7.53
N ASN A 99 8.11 12.10 8.70
CA ASN A 99 9.41 12.71 8.94
C ASN A 99 10.58 11.72 8.79
N ILE A 100 10.29 10.45 8.50
CA ILE A 100 11.28 9.40 8.31
C ILE A 100 11.53 9.25 6.79
N PRO A 101 12.78 9.18 6.33
CA PRO A 101 13.13 9.03 4.91
C PRO A 101 12.94 7.58 4.42
N ALA A 102 11.87 6.92 4.84
CA ALA A 102 11.50 5.59 4.36
C ALA A 102 10.56 5.71 3.16
N LEU A 103 10.88 5.00 2.08
CA LEU A 103 10.08 4.96 0.87
C LEU A 103 9.23 3.67 0.75
N THR A 104 9.48 2.63 1.56
CA THR A 104 8.71 1.36 1.63
C THR A 104 8.61 0.91 3.08
N GLN A 105 7.64 0.03 3.37
CA GLN A 105 7.47 -0.53 4.71
C GLN A 105 8.70 -1.33 5.19
N PRO A 106 9.35 -2.18 4.37
CA PRO A 106 10.57 -2.87 4.79
C PRO A 106 11.71 -1.91 5.13
N GLU A 107 11.80 -0.78 4.41
CA GLU A 107 12.78 0.26 4.69
C GLU A 107 12.56 0.93 6.05
N LEU A 108 11.30 1.23 6.38
CA LEU A 108 10.92 1.76 7.69
C LEU A 108 11.33 0.80 8.82
N MET A 109 11.14 -0.51 8.60
CA MET A 109 11.53 -1.54 9.56
C MET A 109 13.04 -1.69 9.69
N GLU A 110 13.81 -1.52 8.62
CA GLU A 110 15.28 -1.45 8.68
C GLU A 110 15.73 -0.28 9.57
N ILE A 111 15.17 0.91 9.35
CA ILE A 111 15.52 2.11 10.11
C ILE A 111 15.23 1.91 11.61
N ARG A 112 14.09 1.28 11.94
CA ARG A 112 13.69 1.06 13.33
C ARG A 112 14.50 -0.02 14.03
N TYR A 113 14.78 -1.12 13.33
CA TYR A 113 15.31 -2.33 13.92
C TYR A 113 16.70 -2.66 13.40
N ASP A 114 16.80 -3.26 12.22
CA ASP A 114 18.06 -3.74 11.65
C ASP A 114 17.89 -4.14 10.18
N PRO A 115 18.95 -4.08 9.36
CA PRO A 115 18.93 -4.57 7.97
C PRO A 115 18.43 -6.00 7.80
N MET A 116 18.61 -6.87 8.80
CA MET A 116 18.18 -8.26 8.74
C MET A 116 16.66 -8.43 8.50
N ILE A 117 15.84 -7.48 8.96
CA ILE A 117 14.37 -7.56 8.86
C ILE A 117 13.85 -7.16 7.47
N ARG A 118 14.66 -6.43 6.69
CA ARG A 118 14.22 -5.84 5.43
C ARG A 118 13.76 -6.88 4.40
N ALA A 119 14.58 -7.90 4.12
CA ALA A 119 14.25 -8.89 3.09
C ALA A 119 13.03 -9.77 3.46
N PRO A 120 12.90 -10.30 4.70
CA PRO A 120 11.72 -11.06 5.10
C PRO A 120 10.42 -10.25 5.03
N VAL A 121 10.43 -8.99 5.49
CA VAL A 121 9.24 -8.11 5.40
C VAL A 121 8.91 -7.81 3.95
N ALA A 122 9.90 -7.49 3.12
CA ALA A 122 9.68 -7.23 1.70
C ALA A 122 9.06 -8.42 0.97
N LEU A 123 9.50 -9.64 1.28
CA LEU A 123 8.90 -10.87 0.73
C LEU A 123 7.45 -11.05 1.19
N ALA A 124 7.17 -10.90 2.48
CA ALA A 124 5.81 -11.03 3.02
C ALA A 124 4.85 -10.01 2.41
N VAL A 125 5.27 -8.74 2.30
CA VAL A 125 4.49 -7.68 1.65
C VAL A 125 4.26 -7.99 0.18
N THR A 126 5.28 -8.47 -0.53
CA THR A 126 5.17 -8.85 -1.94
C THR A 126 4.13 -9.95 -2.15
N ILE A 127 4.17 -11.01 -1.35
CA ILE A 127 3.20 -12.11 -1.41
C ILE A 127 1.78 -11.59 -1.15
N MET A 128 1.61 -10.77 -0.11
CA MET A 128 0.33 -10.15 0.21
C MET A 128 -0.21 -9.32 -0.97
N MET A 129 0.61 -8.45 -1.58
CA MET A 129 0.21 -7.61 -2.71
C MET A 129 -0.18 -8.45 -3.94
N ILE A 130 0.54 -9.54 -4.23
CA ILE A 130 0.20 -10.46 -5.33
C ILE A 130 -1.19 -11.06 -5.12
N LEU A 131 -1.47 -11.56 -3.90
CA LEU A 131 -2.74 -12.18 -3.57
C LEU A 131 -3.91 -11.18 -3.58
N PHE A 132 -3.70 -9.95 -3.11
CA PHE A 132 -4.70 -8.89 -3.29
C PHE A 132 -4.98 -8.60 -4.77
N SER A 133 -3.95 -8.53 -5.60
CA SER A 133 -4.16 -8.37 -7.06
C SER A 133 -4.88 -9.56 -7.69
N VAL A 134 -4.69 -10.79 -7.20
CA VAL A 134 -5.46 -11.98 -7.65
C VAL A 134 -6.97 -11.75 -7.45
N THR A 135 -7.36 -11.16 -6.32
CA THR A 135 -8.78 -10.91 -6.00
C THR A 135 -9.44 -9.96 -7.01
N ASP A 136 -8.69 -8.97 -7.52
CA ASP A 136 -9.17 -8.01 -8.51
C ASP A 136 -9.36 -8.65 -9.89
N PHE A 137 -8.44 -9.55 -10.26
CA PHE A 137 -8.57 -10.35 -11.47
C PHE A 137 -9.77 -11.28 -11.41
N ILE A 138 -10.04 -11.92 -10.25
CA ILE A 138 -11.24 -12.74 -10.06
C ILE A 138 -12.48 -11.87 -10.23
N GLY A 139 -12.57 -10.73 -9.52
CA GLY A 139 -13.72 -9.83 -9.63
C GLY A 139 -13.99 -9.37 -11.08
N PHE A 140 -12.96 -8.97 -11.81
CA PHE A 140 -13.11 -8.54 -13.20
C PHE A 140 -13.47 -9.68 -14.15
N LYS A 141 -12.90 -10.88 -13.93
CA LYS A 141 -13.25 -12.10 -14.65
C LYS A 141 -14.73 -12.44 -14.48
N LEU A 142 -15.27 -12.35 -13.26
CA LEU A 142 -16.69 -12.59 -12.99
C LEU A 142 -17.58 -11.55 -13.71
N VAL A 143 -17.20 -10.27 -13.69
CA VAL A 143 -17.94 -9.21 -14.41
C VAL A 143 -18.02 -9.52 -15.90
N LEU A 144 -16.89 -9.78 -16.57
CA LEU A 144 -16.87 -10.02 -18.01
C LEU A 144 -17.52 -11.34 -18.41
N GLY A 145 -17.38 -12.38 -17.59
CA GLY A 145 -18.07 -13.65 -17.77
C GLY A 145 -19.58 -13.50 -17.69
N THR A 146 -20.10 -12.78 -16.69
CA THR A 146 -21.54 -12.59 -16.49
C THR A 146 -22.17 -11.65 -17.52
N PHE A 147 -21.50 -10.57 -17.88
CA PHE A 147 -22.05 -9.56 -18.79
C PHE A 147 -21.96 -9.92 -20.28
N PHE A 148 -20.89 -10.61 -20.67
CA PHE A 148 -20.59 -10.85 -22.08
C PHE A 148 -20.37 -12.33 -22.41
N GLY A 149 -20.37 -13.24 -21.43
CA GLY A 149 -20.11 -14.66 -21.64
C GLY A 149 -18.68 -14.95 -22.10
N ILE A 150 -17.72 -14.09 -21.76
CA ILE A 150 -16.33 -14.22 -22.19
C ILE A 150 -15.63 -15.31 -21.37
N ASP A 151 -14.81 -16.12 -22.05
CA ASP A 151 -13.99 -17.12 -21.38
C ASP A 151 -13.03 -16.49 -20.35
N PRO A 152 -12.88 -17.10 -19.15
CA PRO A 152 -11.94 -16.72 -18.12
C PRO A 152 -10.57 -16.24 -18.59
N LEU A 153 -9.96 -16.95 -19.55
CA LEU A 153 -8.63 -16.64 -20.05
C LEU A 153 -8.59 -15.28 -20.73
N PHE A 154 -9.58 -14.98 -21.58
CA PHE A 154 -9.66 -13.69 -22.27
C PHE A 154 -9.98 -12.55 -21.32
N ALA A 155 -10.86 -12.75 -20.34
CA ALA A 155 -11.18 -11.72 -19.36
C ALA A 155 -9.95 -11.30 -18.54
N VAL A 156 -9.18 -12.29 -18.05
CA VAL A 156 -7.91 -12.05 -17.34
C VAL A 156 -6.87 -11.41 -18.25
N ALA A 157 -6.74 -11.88 -19.50
CA ALA A 157 -5.79 -11.32 -20.46
C ALA A 157 -6.09 -9.86 -20.80
N ILE A 158 -7.36 -9.51 -21.02
CA ILE A 158 -7.80 -8.12 -21.27
C ILE A 158 -7.34 -7.22 -20.13
N MET A 159 -7.56 -7.63 -18.87
CA MET A 159 -7.14 -6.86 -17.72
C MET A 159 -5.62 -6.75 -17.60
N ALA A 160 -4.91 -7.88 -17.71
CA ALA A 160 -3.45 -7.91 -17.58
C ALA A 160 -2.76 -7.01 -18.62
N VAL A 161 -3.21 -7.08 -19.87
CA VAL A 161 -2.69 -6.22 -20.95
C VAL A 161 -3.05 -4.75 -20.70
N SER A 162 -4.29 -4.46 -20.31
CA SER A 162 -4.74 -3.08 -20.05
C SER A 162 -3.91 -2.42 -18.96
N VAL A 163 -3.72 -3.10 -17.82
CA VAL A 163 -2.91 -2.58 -16.70
C VAL A 163 -1.44 -2.45 -17.11
N ALA A 164 -0.85 -3.48 -17.72
CA ALA A 164 0.55 -3.44 -18.14
C ALA A 164 0.84 -2.25 -19.10
N LEU A 165 -0.10 -1.93 -19.99
CA LEU A 165 0.04 -0.82 -20.93
C LEU A 165 0.15 0.53 -20.23
N TYR A 166 -0.77 0.89 -19.33
CA TYR A 166 -0.76 2.24 -18.74
C TYR A 166 0.20 2.37 -17.54
N VAL A 167 0.38 1.31 -16.74
CA VAL A 167 1.24 1.37 -15.55
C VAL A 167 2.71 1.49 -15.92
N SER A 168 3.15 0.83 -17.00
CA SER A 168 4.54 0.88 -17.46
C SER A 168 5.00 2.30 -17.85
N VAL A 169 4.06 3.21 -18.13
CA VAL A 169 4.34 4.58 -18.56
C VAL A 169 4.39 5.55 -17.37
N GLY A 170 3.64 5.27 -16.30
CA GLY A 170 3.43 6.16 -15.16
C GLY A 170 4.58 6.19 -14.14
N GLY A 171 4.61 7.27 -13.36
CA GLY A 171 5.28 7.34 -12.05
C GLY A 171 4.24 7.69 -10.97
N PHE A 172 4.61 7.74 -9.69
CA PHE A 172 3.62 7.84 -8.59
C PHE A 172 2.62 9.01 -8.75
N ARG A 173 3.08 10.19 -9.22
CA ARG A 173 2.18 11.32 -9.52
C ARG A 173 1.14 11.01 -10.58
N ALA A 174 1.51 10.28 -11.64
CA ALA A 174 0.57 9.86 -12.67
C ALA A 174 -0.47 8.90 -12.10
N VAL A 175 -0.03 7.91 -11.31
CA VAL A 175 -0.88 6.92 -10.65
C VAL A 175 -1.96 7.60 -9.81
N VAL A 176 -1.58 8.57 -8.98
CA VAL A 176 -2.53 9.28 -8.13
C VAL A 176 -3.62 10.02 -8.93
N TRP A 177 -3.29 10.58 -10.10
CA TRP A 177 -4.28 11.24 -10.95
C TRP A 177 -5.17 10.25 -11.71
N THR A 178 -4.61 9.13 -12.15
CA THR A 178 -5.38 8.05 -12.76
C THR A 178 -6.34 7.41 -11.75
N ASP A 179 -5.91 7.23 -10.50
CA ASP A 179 -6.76 6.72 -9.41
C ASP A 179 -7.95 7.63 -9.15
N MET A 180 -7.73 8.96 -9.16
CA MET A 180 -8.81 9.91 -8.95
C MET A 180 -9.89 9.74 -10.03
N PHE A 181 -9.49 9.60 -11.29
CA PHE A 181 -10.42 9.37 -12.40
C PHE A 181 -11.12 8.00 -12.28
N GLN A 182 -10.39 6.94 -11.94
CA GLN A 182 -10.93 5.60 -11.75
C GLN A 182 -11.96 5.54 -10.62
N TYR A 183 -11.68 6.18 -9.49
CA TYR A 183 -12.62 6.28 -8.39
C TYR A 183 -13.93 6.96 -8.82
N LEU A 184 -13.87 8.03 -9.62
CA LEU A 184 -15.08 8.71 -10.07
C LEU A 184 -15.97 7.80 -10.93
N LEU A 185 -15.38 7.00 -11.81
CA LEU A 185 -16.12 6.02 -12.62
C LEU A 185 -16.76 4.93 -11.74
N LEU A 186 -16.01 4.43 -10.76
CA LEU A 186 -16.47 3.46 -9.78
C LEU A 186 -17.61 4.01 -8.90
N ALA A 187 -17.46 5.21 -8.36
CA ALA A 187 -18.48 5.86 -7.56
C ALA A 187 -19.76 6.12 -8.38
N ALA A 188 -19.62 6.54 -9.64
CA ALA A 188 -20.75 6.70 -10.55
C ALA A 188 -21.48 5.38 -10.81
N LEU A 189 -20.75 4.28 -11.01
CA LEU A 189 -21.30 2.93 -11.10
C LEU A 189 -22.09 2.57 -9.84
N ALA A 190 -21.48 2.69 -8.66
CA ALA A 190 -22.12 2.31 -7.41
C ALA A 190 -23.39 3.13 -7.12
N ILE A 191 -23.35 4.45 -7.36
CA ILE A 191 -24.51 5.34 -7.23
C ILE A 191 -25.61 4.95 -8.22
N TYR A 192 -25.26 4.68 -9.48
CA TYR A 192 -26.24 4.30 -10.50
C TYR A 192 -26.95 2.99 -10.13
N VAL A 193 -26.21 1.97 -9.70
CA VAL A 193 -26.79 0.68 -9.32
C VAL A 193 -27.69 0.81 -8.08
N ALA A 194 -27.28 1.61 -7.09
CA ALA A 194 -28.12 1.91 -5.94
C ALA A 194 -29.43 2.60 -6.36
N ALA A 195 -29.35 3.61 -7.24
CA ALA A 195 -30.53 4.31 -7.76
C ALA A 195 -31.46 3.38 -8.56
N LEU A 196 -30.91 2.56 -9.46
CA LEU A 196 -31.65 1.55 -10.21
C LEU A 196 -32.40 0.59 -9.28
N THR A 197 -31.74 0.16 -8.21
CA THR A 197 -32.34 -0.72 -7.21
C THR A 197 -33.52 -0.04 -6.50
N LEU A 198 -33.35 1.24 -6.11
CA LEU A 198 -34.41 2.03 -5.48
C LEU A 198 -35.62 2.18 -6.41
N ASP A 199 -35.41 2.46 -7.69
CA ASP A 199 -36.48 2.60 -8.67
C ASP A 199 -37.26 1.28 -8.86
N LEU A 200 -36.55 0.15 -8.93
CA LEU A 200 -37.16 -1.18 -9.07
C LEU A 200 -37.96 -1.61 -7.84
N THR A 201 -37.47 -1.30 -6.63
CA THR A 201 -38.19 -1.58 -5.38
C THR A 201 -39.42 -0.69 -5.21
N ALA A 202 -39.31 0.60 -5.56
CA ALA A 202 -40.42 1.54 -5.55
C ALA A 202 -41.52 1.12 -6.55
N ALA A 203 -41.16 0.63 -7.73
CA ALA A 203 -42.11 0.11 -8.72
C ALA A 203 -42.90 -1.12 -8.23
N ARG A 204 -42.40 -1.84 -7.22
CA ARG A 204 -43.10 -2.97 -6.57
C ARG A 204 -43.86 -2.56 -5.30
N GLU A 205 -43.91 -1.26 -4.97
CA GLU A 205 -44.52 -0.69 -3.76
C GLU A 205 -43.94 -1.26 -2.44
N ILE A 206 -42.67 -1.68 -2.46
CA ILE A 206 -42.03 -2.29 -1.28
C ILE A 206 -41.27 -1.23 -0.50
N SER A 207 -41.61 -1.06 0.79
CA SER A 207 -40.90 -0.14 1.68
C SER A 207 -39.50 -0.65 1.99
N ILE A 208 -38.48 0.12 1.63
CA ILE A 208 -37.06 -0.14 1.94
C ILE A 208 -36.82 -0.21 3.44
N ILE A 209 -37.58 0.56 4.23
CA ILE A 209 -37.49 0.57 5.70
C ILE A 209 -38.00 -0.76 6.28
N ALA A 210 -39.01 -1.37 5.65
CA ALA A 210 -39.49 -2.69 6.04
C ALA A 210 -38.56 -3.81 5.54
N ALA A 211 -37.88 -3.60 4.41
CA ALA A 211 -36.90 -4.54 3.88
C ALA A 211 -35.58 -4.55 4.68
N SER A 212 -35.18 -3.41 5.24
CA SER A 212 -33.95 -3.31 6.02
C SER A 212 -34.04 -4.05 7.36
N SER A 213 -35.22 -4.16 7.97
CA SER A 213 -35.41 -4.95 9.19
C SER A 213 -35.25 -6.46 8.94
N ALA A 214 -35.45 -6.93 7.71
CA ALA A 214 -35.22 -8.33 7.34
C ALA A 214 -33.72 -8.72 7.30
N LEU A 215 -32.81 -7.75 7.31
CA LEU A 215 -31.36 -7.98 7.32
C LEU A 215 -30.77 -8.13 8.75
N GLY A 216 -31.62 -8.22 9.79
CA GLY A 216 -31.24 -8.63 11.14
C GLY A 216 -31.20 -7.50 12.18
N GLU A 217 -31.66 -7.80 13.41
CA GLU A 217 -31.82 -6.83 14.50
C GLU A 217 -30.53 -6.59 15.32
N ASP A 218 -29.57 -7.53 15.29
CA ASP A 218 -28.35 -7.50 16.12
C ASP A 218 -27.14 -6.84 15.46
N TRP A 219 -27.36 -6.03 14.41
CA TRP A 219 -26.30 -5.39 13.65
C TRP A 219 -25.45 -4.42 14.46
N TRP A 220 -25.97 -3.91 15.58
CA TRP A 220 -25.29 -2.98 16.47
C TRP A 220 -24.19 -3.65 17.30
N ASN A 221 -24.18 -4.98 17.40
CA ASN A 221 -23.25 -5.71 18.26
C ASN A 221 -21.99 -6.13 17.49
N PRO A 222 -20.85 -5.45 17.66
CA PRO A 222 -19.59 -5.79 16.98
C PRO A 222 -18.99 -7.12 17.43
N PHE A 223 -19.49 -7.70 18.52
CA PHE A 223 -19.03 -9.00 19.04
C PHE A 223 -19.83 -10.18 18.47
N LEU A 224 -20.99 -9.95 17.84
CA LEU A 224 -21.72 -11.00 17.14
C LEU A 224 -20.96 -11.39 15.86
N LEU A 225 -21.04 -12.68 15.49
CA LEU A 225 -20.54 -13.21 14.21
C LEU A 225 -19.03 -12.97 13.93
N GLY A 226 -18.22 -12.75 14.97
CA GLY A 226 -16.79 -12.51 14.80
C GLY A 226 -16.43 -11.11 14.28
N GLY A 227 -17.34 -10.14 14.35
CA GLY A 227 -17.15 -8.77 13.83
C GLY A 227 -15.85 -8.08 14.27
N LEU A 228 -15.49 -8.16 15.55
CA LEU A 228 -14.21 -7.64 16.05
C LEU A 228 -12.99 -8.44 15.56
N MET A 229 -13.14 -9.74 15.31
CA MET A 229 -12.06 -10.59 14.80
C MET A 229 -11.80 -10.29 13.32
N GLY A 230 -12.85 -10.24 12.49
CA GLY A 230 -12.76 -9.77 11.09
C GLY A 230 -12.22 -8.34 11.00
N ALA A 231 -12.65 -7.47 11.92
CA ALA A 231 -12.15 -6.11 11.98
C ALA A 231 -10.65 -6.00 12.26
N LEU A 232 -10.15 -6.75 13.24
CA LEU A 232 -8.73 -6.75 13.59
C LEU A 232 -7.86 -7.31 12.46
N ILE A 233 -8.39 -8.20 11.62
CA ILE A 233 -7.67 -8.77 10.47
C ILE A 233 -7.50 -7.72 9.37
N PHE A 234 -8.58 -7.00 9.01
CA PHE A 234 -8.58 -6.00 7.95
C PHE A 234 -7.93 -4.66 8.32
N LEU A 235 -7.98 -4.25 9.60
CA LEU A 235 -7.48 -2.94 10.05
C LEU A 235 -5.95 -2.75 9.94
N VAL A 236 -5.22 -3.79 9.54
CA VAL A 236 -3.79 -3.94 9.79
C VAL A 236 -2.91 -3.74 8.53
N ALA A 237 -3.50 -3.58 7.35
CA ALA A 237 -2.76 -3.25 6.13
C ALA A 237 -2.41 -1.74 6.07
N LEU A 238 -1.20 -1.35 6.50
CA LEU A 238 -0.81 0.06 6.66
C LEU A 238 0.05 0.61 5.52
N LEU A 239 -0.47 1.52 4.69
CA LEU A 239 0.34 2.37 3.79
C LEU A 239 0.31 3.84 4.23
N PRO A 240 1.44 4.55 4.35
CA PRO A 240 1.44 5.95 4.78
C PRO A 240 0.92 6.93 3.70
N ALA A 241 0.02 7.84 4.05
CA ALA A 241 -0.38 8.99 3.22
C ALA A 241 -0.73 10.22 4.08
N ALA A 242 -1.06 11.37 3.47
CA ALA A 242 -1.31 12.60 4.21
C ALA A 242 -2.62 12.56 5.02
N LYS A 243 -2.54 12.88 6.32
CA LYS A 243 -3.63 12.79 7.31
C LYS A 243 -4.99 13.31 6.81
N ARG A 244 -5.07 14.52 6.25
CA ARG A 244 -6.34 15.11 5.79
C ARG A 244 -6.92 14.40 4.56
N GLY A 245 -6.06 13.94 3.64
CA GLY A 245 -6.51 13.19 2.47
C GLY A 245 -7.09 11.84 2.84
N LEU A 246 -6.45 11.12 3.76
CA LEU A 246 -6.93 9.81 4.23
C LEU A 246 -8.30 9.86 4.92
N PHE A 247 -8.59 10.92 5.70
CA PHE A 247 -9.93 11.09 6.28
C PHE A 247 -11.00 11.30 5.20
N LEU A 248 -10.68 12.09 4.15
CA LEU A 248 -11.57 12.22 2.98
C LEU A 248 -11.74 10.88 2.27
N GLY A 249 -10.65 10.11 2.12
CA GLY A 249 -10.67 8.76 1.56
C GLY A 249 -11.61 7.81 2.31
N GLY A 250 -11.57 7.81 3.64
CA GLY A 250 -12.50 7.04 4.47
C GLY A 250 -13.97 7.45 4.26
N GLY A 251 -14.25 8.75 4.12
CA GLY A 251 -15.60 9.24 3.79
C GLY A 251 -16.07 8.83 2.39
N LEU A 252 -15.16 8.84 1.42
CA LEU A 252 -15.41 8.37 0.06
C LEU A 252 -15.71 6.86 0.03
N LEU A 253 -14.96 6.04 0.77
CA LEU A 253 -15.28 4.62 0.93
C LEU A 253 -16.66 4.41 1.56
N ALA A 254 -16.99 5.17 2.61
CA ALA A 254 -18.30 5.07 3.27
C ALA A 254 -19.46 5.35 2.29
N LEU A 255 -19.28 6.29 1.37
CA LEU A 255 -20.28 6.59 0.33
C LEU A 255 -20.51 5.39 -0.59
N VAL A 256 -19.46 4.71 -1.03
CA VAL A 256 -19.60 3.55 -1.92
C VAL A 256 -20.19 2.35 -1.17
N TYR A 257 -19.75 2.08 0.06
CA TYR A 257 -20.33 1.01 0.88
C TYR A 257 -21.80 1.27 1.24
N LEU A 258 -22.20 2.53 1.41
CA LEU A 258 -23.61 2.90 1.55
C LEU A 258 -24.41 2.53 0.29
N CYS A 259 -23.85 2.76 -0.90
CA CYS A 259 -24.48 2.33 -2.15
C CYS A 259 -24.59 0.80 -2.25
N CYS A 260 -23.56 0.05 -1.83
CA CYS A 260 -23.62 -1.42 -1.76
C CYS A 260 -24.70 -1.90 -0.79
N PHE A 261 -24.86 -1.23 0.36
CA PHE A 261 -25.87 -1.54 1.35
C PHE A 261 -27.29 -1.32 0.81
N ILE A 262 -27.54 -0.16 0.18
CA ILE A 262 -28.82 0.15 -0.47
C ILE A 262 -29.14 -0.90 -1.55
N THR A 263 -28.14 -1.25 -2.36
CA THR A 263 -28.28 -2.28 -3.39
C THR A 263 -28.63 -3.64 -2.79
N ALA A 264 -27.96 -4.04 -1.69
CA ALA A 264 -28.25 -5.29 -1.00
C ALA A 264 -29.67 -5.35 -0.42
N ILE A 265 -30.18 -4.25 0.15
CA ILE A 265 -31.56 -4.19 0.65
C ILE A 265 -32.56 -4.42 -0.47
N GLY A 266 -32.36 -3.81 -1.65
CA GLY A 266 -33.30 -4.07 -2.74
C GLY A 266 -33.13 -5.44 -3.36
N LEU A 267 -31.92 -5.98 -3.45
CA LEU A 267 -31.68 -7.34 -3.92
C LEU A 267 -32.37 -8.40 -3.05
N SER A 268 -32.36 -8.24 -1.72
CA SER A 268 -33.00 -9.19 -0.78
C SER A 268 -34.51 -9.30 -0.95
N VAL A 269 -35.12 -8.30 -1.60
CA VAL A 269 -36.54 -8.22 -1.90
C VAL A 269 -36.83 -8.63 -3.34
N LEU A 270 -35.96 -8.25 -4.27
CA LEU A 270 -36.16 -8.48 -5.70
C LEU A 270 -35.87 -9.93 -6.09
N TYR A 271 -34.92 -10.57 -5.41
CA TYR A 271 -34.44 -11.92 -5.71
C TYR A 271 -34.53 -12.85 -4.49
N PRO A 272 -34.61 -14.18 -4.71
CA PRO A 272 -34.53 -15.15 -3.62
C PRO A 272 -33.23 -15.03 -2.84
N ARG A 273 -33.27 -15.40 -1.55
CA ARG A 273 -32.07 -15.39 -0.70
C ARG A 273 -31.02 -16.35 -1.27
N PRO A 274 -29.79 -15.90 -1.54
CA PRO A 274 -28.74 -16.75 -2.08
C PRO A 274 -28.35 -17.83 -1.08
N ALA A 275 -28.01 -19.02 -1.58
CA ALA A 275 -27.60 -20.16 -0.76
C ALA A 275 -26.11 -20.16 -0.43
N GLY A 276 -25.29 -19.40 -1.18
CA GLY A 276 -23.84 -19.32 -0.99
C GLY A 276 -23.23 -18.00 -1.46
N GLU A 277 -21.95 -17.83 -1.17
CA GLU A 277 -21.17 -16.60 -1.41
C GLU A 277 -21.12 -16.19 -2.87
N VAL A 278 -20.74 -17.12 -3.75
CA VAL A 278 -20.65 -16.85 -5.19
C VAL A 278 -22.01 -16.43 -5.77
N GLU A 279 -23.10 -17.06 -5.32
CA GLU A 279 -24.44 -16.69 -5.78
C GLU A 279 -24.83 -15.28 -5.29
N ALA A 280 -24.50 -14.95 -4.04
CA ALA A 280 -24.76 -13.64 -3.46
C ALA A 280 -24.00 -12.50 -4.18
N GLU A 281 -22.73 -12.74 -4.53
CA GLU A 281 -21.91 -11.81 -5.30
C GLU A 281 -22.48 -11.60 -6.72
N MET A 282 -22.93 -12.69 -7.36
CA MET A 282 -23.47 -12.66 -8.72
C MET A 282 -24.80 -11.91 -8.82
N LEU A 283 -25.59 -11.79 -7.75
CA LEU A 283 -26.86 -11.06 -7.76
C LEU A 283 -26.68 -9.58 -8.10
N TYR A 284 -25.57 -8.96 -7.68
CA TYR A 284 -25.24 -7.57 -8.04
C TYR A 284 -25.08 -7.43 -9.56
N LEU A 285 -24.35 -8.36 -10.19
CA LEU A 285 -24.15 -8.37 -11.64
C LEU A 285 -25.46 -8.69 -12.38
N ARG A 286 -26.23 -9.65 -11.88
CA ARG A 286 -27.49 -10.07 -12.48
C ARG A 286 -28.53 -8.94 -12.51
N LEU A 287 -28.61 -8.14 -11.45
CA LEU A 287 -29.46 -6.95 -11.42
C LEU A 287 -29.14 -6.00 -12.57
N ILE A 288 -27.86 -5.80 -12.87
CA ILE A 288 -27.42 -4.93 -13.96
C ILE A 288 -27.75 -5.57 -15.31
N SER A 289 -27.43 -6.85 -15.50
CA SER A 289 -27.66 -7.54 -16.79
C SER A 289 -29.14 -7.61 -17.17
N ASP A 290 -30.01 -7.78 -16.18
CA ASP A 290 -31.44 -8.01 -16.42
C ASP A 290 -32.19 -6.69 -16.72
N ASN A 291 -31.68 -5.54 -16.29
CA ASN A 291 -32.45 -4.29 -16.26
C ASN A 291 -31.84 -3.14 -17.08
N VAL A 292 -30.66 -3.33 -17.69
CA VAL A 292 -29.91 -2.25 -18.33
C VAL A 292 -29.73 -2.50 -19.83
N SER A 293 -29.80 -1.44 -20.64
CA SER A 293 -29.55 -1.53 -22.09
C SER A 293 -28.11 -2.00 -22.41
N PRO A 294 -27.87 -2.67 -23.55
CA PRO A 294 -26.53 -3.14 -23.95
C PRO A 294 -25.44 -2.06 -23.91
N ALA A 295 -25.76 -0.83 -24.32
CA ALA A 295 -24.81 0.28 -24.34
C ALA A 295 -24.45 0.75 -22.92
N LEU A 296 -25.43 0.81 -22.02
CA LEU A 296 -25.20 1.22 -20.66
C LEU A 296 -24.50 0.10 -19.86
N LEU A 297 -24.80 -1.16 -20.13
CA LEU A 297 -24.07 -2.31 -19.58
C LEU A 297 -22.58 -2.28 -19.96
N ALA A 298 -22.27 -1.97 -21.22
CA ALA A 298 -20.90 -1.74 -21.68
C ALA A 298 -20.21 -0.58 -20.95
N LEU A 299 -20.93 0.52 -20.69
CA LEU A 299 -20.39 1.69 -19.97
C LEU A 299 -20.15 1.38 -18.49
N LEU A 300 -21.09 0.72 -17.81
CA LEU A 300 -20.96 0.32 -16.41
C LEU A 300 -19.82 -0.68 -16.20
N SER A 301 -19.57 -1.54 -17.19
CA SER A 301 -18.40 -2.44 -17.22
C SER A 301 -17.07 -1.69 -17.15
N ILE A 302 -17.00 -0.44 -17.63
CA ILE A 302 -15.81 0.41 -17.48
C ILE A 302 -15.63 0.88 -16.04
N GLY A 303 -16.71 1.08 -15.27
CA GLY A 303 -16.62 1.36 -13.84
C GLY A 303 -15.98 0.19 -13.08
N PHE A 304 -16.38 -1.05 -13.40
CA PHE A 304 -15.75 -2.26 -12.84
C PHE A 304 -14.30 -2.41 -13.30
N ALA A 305 -14.01 -2.17 -14.59
CA ALA A 305 -12.64 -2.16 -15.11
C ALA A 305 -11.78 -1.15 -14.35
N ALA A 306 -12.27 0.07 -14.18
CA ALA A 306 -11.58 1.14 -13.49
C ALA A 306 -11.20 0.75 -12.05
N ALA A 307 -12.15 0.15 -11.32
CA ALA A 307 -11.95 -0.29 -9.94
C ALA A 307 -10.95 -1.44 -9.80
N SER A 308 -11.06 -2.48 -10.63
CA SER A 308 -10.10 -3.60 -10.61
C SER A 308 -8.70 -3.17 -11.06
N MET A 309 -8.62 -2.32 -12.08
CA MET A 309 -7.34 -1.89 -12.64
C MET A 309 -6.57 -0.95 -11.69
N SER A 310 -7.23 -0.01 -11.00
CA SER A 310 -6.56 0.90 -10.06
C SER A 310 -5.85 0.17 -8.93
N CYS A 311 -6.52 -0.83 -8.36
CA CYS A 311 -5.97 -1.62 -7.27
C CYS A 311 -4.88 -2.57 -7.75
N THR A 312 -5.07 -3.23 -8.89
CA THR A 312 -4.04 -4.08 -9.49
C THR A 312 -2.77 -3.31 -9.84
N ASP A 313 -2.88 -2.09 -10.36
CA ASP A 313 -1.72 -1.18 -10.50
C ASP A 313 -1.05 -0.93 -9.15
N THR A 314 -1.81 -0.46 -8.16
CA THR A 314 -1.29 -0.12 -6.84
C THR A 314 -0.56 -1.29 -6.18
N PHE A 315 -1.14 -2.50 -6.22
CA PHE A 315 -0.56 -3.70 -5.66
C PHE A 315 0.68 -4.16 -6.44
N ALA A 316 0.61 -4.20 -7.78
CA ALA A 316 1.74 -4.61 -8.61
C ALA A 316 2.92 -3.63 -8.48
N THR A 317 2.64 -2.32 -8.48
CA THR A 317 3.63 -1.26 -8.29
C THR A 317 4.23 -1.31 -6.88
N SER A 318 3.42 -1.56 -5.83
CA SER A 318 3.92 -1.71 -4.46
C SER A 318 4.81 -2.94 -4.28
N ALA A 319 4.40 -4.10 -4.82
CA ALA A 319 5.18 -5.33 -4.84
C ALA A 319 6.50 -5.14 -5.60
N ALA A 320 6.45 -4.56 -6.80
CA ALA A 320 7.62 -4.28 -7.61
C ALA A 320 8.58 -3.31 -6.93
N SER A 321 8.08 -2.32 -6.18
CA SER A 321 8.88 -1.38 -5.40
C SER A 321 9.62 -2.07 -4.26
N CYS A 322 8.94 -2.99 -3.55
CA CYS A 322 9.54 -3.79 -2.49
C CYS A 322 10.65 -4.68 -3.06
N ILE A 323 10.38 -5.42 -4.14
CA ILE A 323 11.41 -6.27 -4.76
C ILE A 323 12.57 -5.42 -5.32
N SER A 324 12.26 -4.41 -6.13
CA SER A 324 13.29 -3.63 -6.83
C SER A 324 14.21 -2.91 -5.84
N ARG A 325 13.68 -2.27 -4.80
CA ARG A 325 14.50 -1.48 -3.89
C ARG A 325 15.04 -2.29 -2.71
N ASP A 326 14.22 -3.15 -2.13
CA ASP A 326 14.56 -3.84 -0.88
C ASP A 326 15.35 -5.13 -1.11
N LEU A 327 15.17 -5.77 -2.28
CA LEU A 327 15.94 -6.97 -2.66
C LEU A 327 16.97 -6.63 -3.74
N VAL A 328 16.53 -6.19 -4.93
CA VAL A 328 17.41 -6.05 -6.10
C VAL A 328 18.47 -4.98 -5.86
N GLN A 329 18.08 -3.73 -5.60
CA GLN A 329 19.04 -2.65 -5.41
C GLN A 329 19.90 -2.87 -4.17
N ARG A 330 19.35 -3.45 -3.10
CA ARG A 330 20.11 -3.62 -1.85
C ARG A 330 21.12 -4.77 -1.90
N HIS A 331 20.75 -5.91 -2.49
CA HIS A 331 21.55 -7.13 -2.41
C HIS A 331 22.12 -7.59 -3.75
N LEU A 332 21.38 -7.43 -4.85
CA LEU A 332 21.78 -7.94 -6.16
C LEU A 332 22.58 -6.91 -6.97
N TRP A 333 22.17 -5.64 -6.94
CA TRP A 333 22.79 -4.58 -7.73
C TRP A 333 22.85 -3.21 -7.01
N PRO A 334 23.73 -3.05 -6.00
CA PRO A 334 23.90 -1.80 -5.25
C PRO A 334 24.31 -0.58 -6.09
N SER A 335 25.05 -0.80 -7.18
CA SER A 335 25.55 0.25 -8.07
C SER A 335 24.56 0.69 -9.16
N ALA A 336 23.33 0.16 -9.16
CA ALA A 336 22.35 0.47 -10.19
C ALA A 336 21.99 1.96 -10.23
N THR A 337 22.04 2.54 -11.43
CA THR A 337 21.65 3.94 -11.66
C THR A 337 20.12 4.10 -11.60
N MET A 338 19.64 5.33 -11.40
CA MET A 338 18.19 5.60 -11.31
C MET A 338 17.43 5.14 -12.56
N LYS A 339 17.98 5.35 -13.77
CA LYS A 339 17.33 4.93 -15.02
C LYS A 339 17.19 3.41 -15.10
N GLN A 340 18.21 2.68 -14.65
CA GLN A 340 18.19 1.21 -14.58
C GLN A 340 17.16 0.74 -13.55
N MET A 341 17.09 1.38 -12.38
CA MET A 341 16.11 1.04 -11.35
C MET A 341 14.67 1.27 -11.78
N ILE A 342 14.39 2.34 -12.53
CA ILE A 342 13.06 2.56 -13.13
C ILE A 342 12.71 1.44 -14.11
N ALA A 343 13.66 1.02 -14.96
CA ALA A 343 13.44 -0.07 -15.91
C ALA A 343 13.19 -1.41 -15.21
N VAL A 344 13.98 -1.73 -14.18
CA VAL A 344 13.80 -2.92 -13.34
C VAL A 344 12.42 -2.91 -12.69
N ASN A 345 12.01 -1.77 -12.12
CA ASN A 345 10.70 -1.66 -11.50
C ASN A 345 9.56 -1.90 -12.50
N ARG A 346 9.63 -1.33 -13.71
CA ARG A 346 8.63 -1.54 -14.77
C ARG A 346 8.53 -2.99 -15.21
N ILE A 347 9.67 -3.68 -15.35
CA ILE A 347 9.69 -5.12 -15.68
C ILE A 347 9.03 -5.91 -14.54
N LEU A 348 9.39 -5.62 -13.29
CA LEU A 348 8.82 -6.30 -12.13
C LEU A 348 7.32 -6.09 -12.01
N VAL A 349 6.79 -4.89 -12.29
CA VAL A 349 5.34 -4.65 -12.33
C VAL A 349 4.65 -5.61 -13.31
N VAL A 350 5.16 -5.71 -14.54
CA VAL A 350 4.57 -6.61 -15.55
C VAL A 350 4.66 -8.08 -15.11
N VAL A 351 5.78 -8.47 -14.48
CA VAL A 351 5.94 -9.83 -13.91
C VAL A 351 4.93 -10.08 -12.79
N MET A 352 4.71 -9.12 -11.88
CA MET A 352 3.73 -9.25 -10.80
C MET A 352 2.31 -9.41 -11.36
N ILE A 353 1.93 -8.58 -12.35
CA ILE A 353 0.64 -8.69 -13.04
C ILE A 353 0.48 -10.07 -13.69
N ALA A 354 1.52 -10.58 -14.34
CA ALA A 354 1.48 -11.90 -14.98
C ALA A 354 1.32 -13.04 -13.96
N ILE A 355 1.99 -12.95 -12.80
CA ILE A 355 1.86 -13.92 -11.71
C ILE A 355 0.44 -13.89 -11.13
N SER A 356 -0.08 -12.71 -10.80
CA SER A 356 -1.45 -12.55 -10.28
C SER A 356 -2.49 -13.05 -11.28
N ALA A 357 -2.32 -12.74 -12.57
CA ALA A 357 -3.17 -13.25 -13.64
C ALA A 357 -3.16 -14.80 -13.71
N ALA A 358 -1.98 -15.42 -13.65
CA ALA A 358 -1.85 -16.88 -13.71
C ALA A 358 -2.51 -17.60 -12.51
N ILE A 359 -2.39 -17.03 -11.31
CA ILE A 359 -3.03 -17.54 -10.11
C ILE A 359 -4.57 -17.36 -10.22
N ALA A 360 -5.04 -16.21 -10.70
CA ALA A 360 -6.46 -15.90 -10.85
C ALA A 360 -7.22 -16.79 -11.86
N LEU A 361 -6.50 -17.44 -12.80
CA LEU A 361 -7.10 -18.43 -13.69
C LEU A 361 -7.54 -19.70 -12.95
N HIS A 362 -6.84 -20.06 -11.86
CA HIS A 362 -7.12 -21.25 -11.08
C HIS A 362 -7.93 -20.95 -9.81
N ALA A 363 -7.91 -19.70 -9.34
CA ALA A 363 -8.69 -19.26 -8.21
C ALA A 363 -10.13 -18.85 -8.61
N SER A 364 -11.11 -19.30 -7.83
CA SER A 364 -12.53 -19.03 -8.05
C SER A 364 -13.17 -18.14 -6.99
N SER A 365 -12.67 -18.14 -5.76
CA SER A 365 -13.24 -17.39 -4.62
C SER A 365 -12.50 -16.08 -4.39
N ILE A 366 -13.25 -14.96 -4.35
CA ILE A 366 -12.73 -13.65 -3.95
C ILE A 366 -12.42 -13.67 -2.45
N VAL A 367 -13.34 -14.21 -1.66
CA VAL A 367 -13.29 -14.28 -0.18
C VAL A 367 -12.00 -14.95 0.27
N ASP A 368 -11.74 -16.17 -0.20
CA ASP A 368 -10.56 -16.96 0.22
C ASP A 368 -9.26 -16.22 -0.10
N ALA A 369 -9.16 -15.66 -1.32
CA ALA A 369 -7.96 -14.97 -1.76
C ALA A 369 -7.69 -13.71 -0.91
N VAL A 370 -8.73 -12.95 -0.55
CA VAL A 370 -8.58 -11.78 0.34
C VAL A 370 -8.18 -12.21 1.75
N ILE A 371 -8.80 -13.25 2.28
CA ILE A 371 -8.57 -13.71 3.66
C ILE A 371 -7.14 -14.24 3.78
N ILE A 372 -6.69 -15.11 2.87
CA ILE A 372 -5.31 -15.59 2.81
C ILE A 372 -4.32 -14.43 2.74
N ALA A 373 -4.55 -13.45 1.85
CA ALA A 373 -3.67 -12.29 1.71
C ALA A 373 -3.54 -11.51 3.03
N THR A 374 -4.68 -11.20 3.64
CA THR A 374 -4.76 -10.36 4.84
C THR A 374 -4.16 -11.07 6.05
N VAL A 375 -4.47 -12.34 6.22
CA VAL A 375 -4.04 -13.15 7.35
C VAL A 375 -2.51 -13.39 7.32
N ILE A 376 -1.91 -13.60 6.15
CA ILE A 376 -0.44 -13.66 6.01
C ILE A 376 0.23 -12.35 6.42
N GLY A 377 -0.28 -11.21 5.94
CA GLY A 377 0.29 -9.89 6.26
C GLY A 377 0.18 -9.55 7.75
N THR A 378 -1.01 -9.72 8.30
CA THR A 378 -1.35 -9.37 9.69
C THR A 378 -0.57 -10.20 10.71
N THR A 379 -0.36 -11.50 10.47
CA THR A 379 0.42 -12.36 11.37
C THR A 379 1.94 -12.14 11.25
N SER A 380 2.42 -11.72 10.08
CA SER A 380 3.86 -11.58 9.80
C SER A 380 4.49 -10.32 10.38
N TYR A 381 3.97 -9.13 10.07
CA TYR A 381 4.70 -7.88 10.35
C TYR A 381 3.89 -6.81 11.09
N PHE A 382 2.66 -7.11 11.51
CA PHE A 382 1.85 -6.16 12.29
C PHE A 382 2.51 -5.71 13.59
N PHE A 383 2.83 -6.64 14.48
CA PHE A 383 3.47 -6.34 15.76
C PHE A 383 4.85 -5.69 15.59
N PRO A 384 5.70 -6.15 14.66
CA PRO A 384 6.91 -5.41 14.30
C PRO A 384 6.66 -3.95 13.93
N ILE A 385 5.67 -3.64 13.09
CA ILE A 385 5.36 -2.26 12.67
C ILE A 385 4.83 -1.44 13.86
N ILE A 386 3.74 -1.87 14.50
CA ILE A 386 3.10 -1.12 15.58
C ILE A 386 4.03 -0.98 16.79
N GLY A 387 4.67 -2.08 17.20
CA GLY A 387 5.64 -2.07 18.28
C GLY A 387 6.85 -1.20 17.95
N GLY A 388 7.25 -1.11 16.67
CA GLY A 388 8.33 -0.23 16.25
C GLY A 388 8.01 1.25 16.46
N LEU A 389 6.77 1.64 16.18
CA LEU A 389 6.31 3.04 16.25
C LEU A 389 5.94 3.49 17.67
N TYR A 390 5.43 2.57 18.50
CA TYR A 390 4.83 2.92 19.80
C TYR A 390 5.55 2.30 21.01
N TRP A 391 6.32 1.23 20.84
CA TRP A 391 6.97 0.53 21.94
C TRP A 391 8.49 0.70 21.93
N ARG A 392 8.98 1.44 22.92
CA ARG A 392 10.42 1.74 23.09
C ARG A 392 11.27 0.48 23.26
N ARG A 393 10.71 -0.55 23.90
CA ARG A 393 11.43 -1.79 24.22
C ARG A 393 11.50 -2.78 23.05
N ALA A 394 10.80 -2.52 21.95
CA ALA A 394 10.83 -3.38 20.76
C ALA A 394 12.25 -3.53 20.22
N THR A 395 12.66 -4.77 19.95
CA THR A 395 14.01 -5.14 19.50
C THR A 395 13.99 -5.81 18.13
N ARG A 396 15.13 -5.82 17.43
CA ARG A 396 15.26 -6.54 16.15
C ARG A 396 14.98 -8.04 16.25
N TRP A 397 15.38 -8.68 17.35
CA TRP A 397 15.17 -10.12 17.55
C TRP A 397 13.71 -10.44 17.84
N GLY A 398 13.02 -9.58 18.60
CA GLY A 398 11.58 -9.71 18.79
C GLY A 398 10.81 -9.53 17.49
N ALA A 399 11.17 -8.53 16.68
CA ALA A 399 10.58 -8.32 15.37
C ALA A 399 10.80 -9.52 14.42
N MET A 400 12.01 -10.08 14.38
CA MET A 400 12.32 -11.26 13.57
C MET A 400 11.58 -12.51 14.05
N ALA A 401 11.53 -12.74 15.36
CA ALA A 401 10.83 -13.89 15.93
C ALA A 401 9.33 -13.84 15.64
N ALA A 402 8.72 -12.65 15.77
CA ALA A 402 7.31 -12.44 15.41
C ALA A 402 7.04 -12.75 13.94
N LEU A 403 7.92 -12.31 13.04
CA LEU A 403 7.79 -12.53 11.61
C LEU A 403 7.90 -14.00 11.23
N ILE A 404 8.93 -14.69 11.73
CA ILE A 404 9.17 -16.10 11.42
C ILE A 404 8.09 -16.98 12.04
N VAL A 405 7.78 -16.77 13.33
CA VAL A 405 6.82 -17.62 14.03
C VAL A 405 5.39 -17.30 13.61
N GLY A 406 5.01 -16.03 13.56
CA GLY A 406 3.66 -15.62 13.15
C GLY A 406 3.37 -15.96 11.69
N GLY A 407 4.17 -15.41 10.77
CA GLY A 407 4.00 -15.66 9.33
C GLY A 407 4.24 -17.12 8.94
N GLY A 408 5.25 -17.76 9.53
CA GLY A 408 5.54 -19.18 9.29
C GLY A 408 4.42 -20.10 9.78
N THR A 409 3.88 -19.85 10.98
CA THR A 409 2.72 -20.62 11.47
C THR A 409 1.52 -20.43 10.54
N GLN A 410 1.29 -19.20 10.07
CA GLN A 410 0.15 -18.93 9.22
C GLN A 410 0.25 -19.63 7.86
N ILE A 411 1.42 -19.60 7.22
CA ILE A 411 1.67 -20.32 5.96
C ILE A 411 1.50 -21.83 6.17
N LEU A 412 1.97 -22.37 7.30
CA LEU A 412 1.82 -23.79 7.63
C LEU A 412 0.35 -24.19 7.83
N LEU A 413 -0.45 -23.36 8.50
CA LEU A 413 -1.87 -23.62 8.70
C LEU A 413 -2.64 -23.63 7.38
N ILE A 414 -2.40 -22.62 6.52
CA ILE A 414 -3.01 -22.56 5.18
C ILE A 414 -2.61 -23.78 4.35
N ALA A 415 -1.32 -24.14 4.35
CA ALA A 415 -0.83 -25.30 3.62
C ALA A 415 -1.44 -26.61 4.15
N TYR A 416 -1.58 -26.75 5.47
CA TYR A 416 -2.21 -27.90 6.09
C TYR A 416 -3.68 -28.02 5.70
N GLU A 417 -4.42 -26.91 5.74
CA GLU A 417 -5.83 -26.86 5.32
C GLU A 417 -5.99 -27.30 3.87
N GLN A 418 -5.18 -26.74 2.96
CA GLN A 418 -5.36 -26.90 1.52
C GLN A 418 -4.83 -28.24 0.98
N PHE A 419 -3.69 -28.74 1.50
CA PHE A 419 -3.05 -29.94 0.96
C PHE A 419 -3.30 -31.21 1.79
N TRP A 420 -3.57 -31.10 3.09
CA TRP A 420 -3.76 -32.27 3.96
C TRP A 420 -5.20 -32.46 4.42
N LEU A 421 -5.85 -31.40 4.91
CA LEU A 421 -7.17 -31.52 5.51
C LEU A 421 -8.29 -31.55 4.47
N GLY A 422 -8.21 -30.71 3.44
CA GLY A 422 -9.25 -30.59 2.40
C GLY A 422 -10.60 -30.08 2.92
N GLN A 423 -10.64 -29.57 4.15
CA GLN A 423 -11.79 -28.96 4.81
C GLN A 423 -11.32 -27.72 5.58
N PRO A 424 -12.19 -26.72 5.80
CA PRO A 424 -11.82 -25.54 6.57
C PRO A 424 -11.39 -25.92 7.99
N LEU A 425 -10.34 -25.26 8.50
CA LEU A 425 -9.76 -25.52 9.82
C LEU A 425 -10.76 -25.36 10.98
N ASP A 426 -11.79 -24.55 10.76
CA ASP A 426 -12.96 -24.32 11.63
C ASP A 426 -13.70 -25.62 11.98
N SER A 427 -13.61 -26.63 11.11
CA SER A 427 -14.19 -27.97 11.33
C SER A 427 -13.53 -28.71 12.50
N ILE A 428 -12.26 -28.41 12.80
CA ILE A 428 -11.51 -29.02 13.91
C ILE A 428 -11.80 -28.26 15.21
N SER A 429 -11.76 -26.92 15.16
CA SER A 429 -11.99 -26.08 16.33
C SER A 429 -12.49 -24.69 15.94
N PRO A 430 -13.49 -24.14 16.65
CA PRO A 430 -13.93 -22.76 16.46
C PRO A 430 -12.85 -21.69 16.70
N TYR A 431 -11.71 -22.05 17.30
CA TYR A 431 -10.57 -21.14 17.50
C TYR A 431 -9.62 -21.07 16.29
N LEU A 432 -9.77 -21.99 15.33
CA LEU A 432 -8.98 -22.04 14.11
C LEU A 432 -9.69 -21.38 12.92
N THR A 433 -10.63 -20.48 13.21
CA THR A 433 -11.35 -19.69 12.21
C THR A 433 -10.39 -18.92 11.30
N GLU A 434 -10.80 -18.75 10.04
CA GLU A 434 -10.08 -17.93 9.05
C GLU A 434 -8.62 -18.37 8.87
N HIS A 435 -8.42 -19.65 8.58
CA HIS A 435 -7.12 -20.30 8.48
C HIS A 435 -6.29 -20.26 9.77
N GLY A 436 -6.93 -20.16 10.94
CA GLY A 436 -6.27 -20.11 12.24
C GLY A 436 -5.51 -18.81 12.53
N VAL A 437 -5.95 -17.69 11.95
CA VAL A 437 -5.33 -16.37 12.10
C VAL A 437 -5.08 -15.98 13.56
N LEU A 438 -5.99 -16.32 14.48
CA LEU A 438 -5.84 -15.99 15.90
C LEU A 438 -4.64 -16.68 16.53
N VAL A 439 -4.35 -17.91 16.12
CA VAL A 439 -3.18 -18.65 16.57
C VAL A 439 -1.91 -17.99 16.03
N GLY A 440 -1.87 -17.71 14.73
CA GLY A 440 -0.73 -17.03 14.10
C GLY A 440 -0.46 -15.66 14.71
N LEU A 441 -1.51 -14.87 14.94
CA LEU A 441 -1.41 -13.52 15.52
C LEU A 441 -0.99 -13.57 16.99
N SER A 442 -1.55 -14.49 17.78
CA SER A 442 -1.20 -14.65 19.20
C SER A 442 0.24 -15.09 19.38
N LEU A 443 0.72 -16.02 18.54
CA LEU A 443 2.12 -16.43 18.54
C LEU A 443 3.04 -15.30 18.10
N SER A 444 2.67 -14.54 17.06
CA SER A 444 3.41 -13.35 16.64
C SER A 444 3.55 -12.36 17.79
N ALA A 445 2.46 -12.05 18.49
CA ALA A 445 2.45 -11.16 19.66
C ALA A 445 3.34 -11.67 20.80
N LEU A 446 3.18 -12.95 21.14
CA LEU A 446 3.89 -13.59 22.25
C LEU A 446 5.40 -13.61 22.01
N PHE A 447 5.83 -13.99 20.81
CA PHE A 447 7.24 -13.98 20.45
C PHE A 447 7.79 -12.56 20.30
N PHE A 448 7.01 -11.64 19.74
CA PHE A 448 7.40 -10.23 19.65
C PHE A 448 7.72 -9.64 21.03
N VAL A 449 6.81 -9.81 21.97
CA VAL A 449 6.93 -9.27 23.34
C VAL A 449 7.98 -10.05 24.12
N GLY A 450 7.88 -11.38 24.14
CA GLY A 450 8.76 -12.26 24.92
C GLY A 450 10.23 -12.12 24.53
N VAL A 451 10.54 -12.20 23.22
CA VAL A 451 11.93 -12.07 22.74
C VAL A 451 12.42 -10.63 22.88
N SER A 452 11.56 -9.61 22.70
CA SER A 452 11.98 -8.21 22.93
C SER A 452 12.34 -7.95 24.39
N LEU A 453 11.63 -8.55 25.34
CA LEU A 453 11.96 -8.43 26.76
C LEU A 453 13.22 -9.23 27.14
N ALA A 454 13.42 -10.40 26.53
CA ALA A 454 14.55 -11.28 26.80
C ALA A 454 15.88 -10.81 26.16
N THR A 455 15.83 -9.98 25.11
CA THR A 455 17.02 -9.52 24.39
C THR A 455 17.44 -8.11 24.77
N LYS A 456 18.69 -7.72 24.48
CA LYS A 456 19.23 -6.41 24.84
C LYS A 456 18.42 -5.28 24.16
N PRO A 457 18.14 -4.17 24.88
CA PRO A 457 17.48 -2.99 24.29
C PRO A 457 18.27 -2.43 23.09
N GLU A 458 17.55 -1.88 22.11
CA GLU A 458 18.19 -1.18 20.99
C GLU A 458 18.78 0.16 21.45
N PRO A 459 19.87 0.66 20.81
CA PRO A 459 20.46 1.94 21.15
C PRO A 459 19.52 3.14 20.93
N ASP A 460 19.59 4.14 21.80
CA ASP A 460 18.78 5.37 21.73
C ASP A 460 18.86 6.10 20.38
N ILE A 461 19.99 6.01 19.68
CA ILE A 461 20.15 6.56 18.32
C ILE A 461 19.14 6.00 17.31
N LYS A 462 18.81 4.70 17.39
CA LYS A 462 17.81 4.08 16.50
C LYS A 462 16.38 4.46 16.89
N LEU A 463 16.17 4.81 18.16
CA LEU A 463 14.88 5.21 18.71
C LEU A 463 14.57 6.68 18.44
N ALA A 464 15.59 7.54 18.37
CA ALA A 464 15.45 8.98 18.23
C ALA A 464 14.53 9.44 17.07
N PRO A 465 14.55 8.83 15.87
CA PRO A 465 13.62 9.21 14.79
C PRO A 465 12.14 8.97 15.09
N PHE A 466 11.83 8.05 16.02
CA PHE A 466 10.47 7.61 16.33
C PHE A 466 9.92 8.23 17.63
N PHE A 467 10.82 8.63 18.53
CA PHE A 467 10.50 9.11 19.87
C PHE A 467 11.17 10.47 20.12
N PRO A 468 10.41 11.59 20.04
CA PRO A 468 10.95 12.94 20.18
C PRO A 468 11.69 13.19 21.50
N ASP A 469 11.21 12.59 22.59
CA ASP A 469 11.84 12.72 23.91
C ASP A 469 13.19 12.01 23.99
N ILE A 470 13.39 10.95 23.21
CA ILE A 470 14.70 10.28 23.09
C ILE A 470 15.62 11.12 22.20
N ALA A 471 15.09 11.69 21.12
CA ALA A 471 15.83 12.61 20.27
C ALA A 471 16.41 13.81 21.05
N GLU A 472 15.63 14.47 21.89
CA GLU A 472 16.10 15.57 22.74
C GLU A 472 17.31 15.16 23.60
N ARG A 473 17.23 13.99 24.27
CA ARG A 473 18.33 13.49 25.10
C ARG A 473 19.60 13.15 24.31
N VAL A 474 19.45 12.62 23.10
CA VAL A 474 20.57 12.19 22.25
C VAL A 474 21.23 13.41 21.58
N PHE A 475 20.46 14.40 21.13
CA PHE A 475 20.95 15.49 20.30
C PHE A 475 21.42 16.72 21.09
N ASP A 476 20.82 17.05 22.24
CA ASP A 476 21.22 18.23 23.03
C ASP A 476 22.63 18.12 23.62
N ARG A 477 23.20 16.92 23.74
CA ARG A 477 24.49 16.71 24.39
C ARG A 477 25.70 16.84 23.45
N ILE A 478 25.52 16.86 22.13
CA ILE A 478 26.61 16.50 21.19
C ILE A 478 26.75 17.49 20.01
N LEU A 479 25.88 18.49 19.84
CA LEU A 479 26.00 19.44 18.72
C LEU A 479 27.14 20.45 18.96
N PRO A 480 28.25 20.40 18.20
CA PRO A 480 29.31 21.40 18.27
C PRO A 480 28.77 22.71 17.70
N GLN A 481 28.92 23.81 18.44
CA GLN A 481 28.66 25.14 17.90
C GLN A 481 29.77 25.50 16.91
N ALA A 482 29.39 25.79 15.66
CA ALA A 482 30.33 26.26 14.66
C ALA A 482 30.63 27.75 14.88
N ASP A 483 31.92 28.10 14.89
CA ASP A 483 32.34 29.50 14.89
C ASP A 483 32.02 30.13 13.53
N ARG A 484 30.96 30.94 13.49
CA ARG A 484 30.47 31.62 12.28
C ARG A 484 31.38 32.77 11.83
N SER A 485 32.36 33.16 12.66
CA SER A 485 33.32 34.22 12.35
C SER A 485 34.62 33.69 11.71
N GLY A 486 34.84 32.38 11.73
CA GLY A 486 36.04 31.75 11.18
C GLY A 486 36.13 31.83 9.65
N SER A 487 37.33 32.08 9.12
CA SER A 487 37.61 32.12 7.67
C SER A 487 37.24 30.81 6.96
N SER A 488 37.39 29.67 7.65
CA SER A 488 37.02 28.34 7.14
C SER A 488 35.51 28.18 6.97
N TYR A 489 34.69 28.78 7.86
CA TYR A 489 33.24 28.75 7.74
C TYR A 489 32.78 29.60 6.55
N MET A 490 33.34 30.80 6.38
CA MET A 490 33.02 31.69 5.25
C MET A 490 33.40 31.10 3.88
N ALA A 491 34.50 30.35 3.81
CA ALA A 491 34.92 29.64 2.61
C ALA A 491 33.95 28.51 2.21
N VAL A 492 33.31 27.87 3.19
CA VAL A 492 32.30 26.83 2.94
C VAL A 492 30.93 27.44 2.67
N SER A 493 30.52 28.46 3.43
CA SER A 493 29.20 29.10 3.29
C SER A 493 28.98 29.74 1.93
N SER A 494 30.03 30.30 1.33
CA SER A 494 30.00 30.87 -0.03
C SER A 494 29.77 29.83 -1.15
N ARG A 495 29.95 28.53 -0.86
CA ARG A 495 29.71 27.43 -1.80
C ARG A 495 28.37 26.72 -1.60
N ILE A 496 27.55 27.19 -0.66
CA ILE A 496 26.23 26.63 -0.40
C ILE A 496 25.24 27.25 -1.37
N GLU A 497 24.61 26.43 -2.22
CA GLU A 497 23.50 26.85 -3.06
C GLU A 497 22.18 26.71 -2.30
N GLU A 498 21.36 27.75 -2.25
CA GLU A 498 20.03 27.67 -1.63
C GLU A 498 18.94 27.40 -2.68
N LYS A 499 18.13 26.39 -2.42
CA LYS A 499 16.98 26.01 -3.24
C LYS A 499 15.72 25.90 -2.40
N ILE A 500 14.76 26.78 -2.66
CA ILE A 500 13.48 26.78 -1.93
C ILE A 500 12.50 25.83 -2.63
N ALA A 501 11.92 24.89 -1.88
CA ALA A 501 10.90 23.96 -2.34
C ALA A 501 9.71 23.94 -1.35
N GLY A 502 8.62 24.61 -1.71
CA GLY A 502 7.44 24.75 -0.86
C GLY A 502 7.75 25.51 0.44
N GLU A 503 7.41 24.92 1.59
CA GLU A 503 7.68 25.49 2.92
C GLU A 503 9.11 25.23 3.44
N ARG A 504 10.00 24.62 2.64
CA ARG A 504 11.36 24.24 3.07
C ARG A 504 12.41 24.85 2.14
N SER A 505 13.48 25.39 2.72
CA SER A 505 14.72 25.62 1.99
C SER A 505 15.58 24.36 2.01
N HIS A 506 16.29 24.11 0.92
CA HIS A 506 17.30 23.07 0.78
C HIS A 506 18.60 23.77 0.41
N LEU A 507 19.56 23.76 1.31
CA LEU A 507 20.90 24.29 1.08
C LEU A 507 21.75 23.16 0.53
N ASP A 508 22.27 23.18 -0.70
CA ASP A 508 23.13 22.14 -1.25
C ASP A 508 24.60 22.61 -1.25
N LEU A 509 25.50 21.83 -0.65
CA LEU A 509 26.95 22.08 -0.70
C LEU A 509 27.61 20.98 -1.52
N ALA A 510 28.23 21.34 -2.64
CA ALA A 510 29.09 20.47 -3.42
C ALA A 510 30.54 20.52 -2.92
N ILE A 511 31.08 19.39 -2.47
CA ILE A 511 32.50 19.26 -2.11
C ILE A 511 33.21 18.50 -3.23
N GLU A 512 34.17 19.18 -3.87
CA GLU A 512 35.08 18.59 -4.83
C GLU A 512 36.26 17.94 -4.11
N HIS A 513 36.64 16.73 -4.53
CA HIS A 513 37.76 16.00 -3.99
C HIS A 513 38.90 15.96 -5.01
N SER A 514 40.08 16.50 -4.65
CA SER A 514 41.30 16.29 -5.43
C SER A 514 41.99 14.99 -4.99
N PRO A 515 42.34 14.09 -5.92
CA PRO A 515 43.03 12.84 -5.59
C PRO A 515 44.38 13.13 -4.95
N ALA A 516 44.71 12.40 -3.89
CA ALA A 516 45.93 12.59 -3.11
C ALA A 516 47.21 12.08 -3.84
N GLN A 517 47.07 11.24 -4.87
CA GLN A 517 48.17 10.70 -5.66
C GLN A 517 47.82 10.55 -7.15
N VAL A 518 48.83 10.72 -8.01
CA VAL A 518 48.74 10.49 -9.46
C VAL A 518 48.63 8.97 -9.70
N GLY A 519 47.46 8.49 -10.08
CA GLY A 519 47.19 7.07 -10.36
C GLY A 519 46.01 6.46 -9.59
N ASP A 520 45.39 7.20 -8.67
CA ASP A 520 44.13 6.82 -8.03
C ASP A 520 42.96 7.19 -8.96
N ASP A 521 41.92 6.34 -9.05
CA ASP A 521 40.80 6.45 -10.03
C ASP A 521 39.92 7.71 -9.86
N GLY A 522 40.35 8.68 -9.05
CA GLY A 522 39.64 9.91 -8.74
C GLY A 522 38.36 9.72 -7.95
N GLN A 523 37.94 8.48 -7.69
CA GLN A 523 36.71 8.18 -6.95
C GLN A 523 36.95 8.24 -5.45
N LEU A 524 36.22 9.11 -4.78
CA LEU A 524 36.22 9.17 -3.32
C LEU A 524 35.80 7.80 -2.73
N PRO A 525 36.62 7.17 -1.85
CA PRO A 525 36.31 5.88 -1.22
C PRO A 525 35.20 6.04 -0.18
N TRP A 526 33.98 6.16 -0.69
CA TRP A 526 32.79 6.58 0.04
C TRP A 526 32.51 5.70 1.25
N GLU A 527 32.59 4.38 1.11
CA GLU A 527 32.29 3.47 2.22
C GLU A 527 33.26 3.62 3.38
N THR A 528 34.55 3.81 3.07
CA THR A 528 35.60 4.07 4.05
C THR A 528 35.37 5.41 4.76
N LEU A 529 35.01 6.46 4.02
CA LEU A 529 34.65 7.77 4.59
C LEU A 529 33.46 7.64 5.56
N VAL A 530 32.38 7.00 5.11
CA VAL A 530 31.15 6.83 5.89
C VAL A 530 31.43 6.02 7.15
N LYS A 531 32.22 4.94 7.05
CA LYS A 531 32.62 4.13 8.20
C LYS A 531 33.43 4.96 9.20
N GLY A 532 34.45 5.69 8.74
CA GLY A 532 35.25 6.57 9.59
C GLY A 532 34.44 7.70 10.25
N LEU A 533 33.46 8.26 9.55
CA LEU A 533 32.54 9.26 10.11
C LEU A 533 31.70 8.68 11.24
N LYS A 534 31.12 7.49 11.06
CA LYS A 534 30.29 6.83 12.08
C LYS A 534 31.10 6.42 13.31
N GLU A 535 32.33 5.95 13.12
CA GLU A 535 33.23 5.57 14.19
C GLU A 535 33.68 6.78 15.02
N ARG A 536 33.95 7.92 14.35
CA ARG A 536 34.43 9.14 15.00
C ARG A 536 33.32 10.01 15.58
N TYR A 537 32.13 9.97 14.98
CA TYR A 537 31.01 10.83 15.31
C TYR A 537 29.69 10.00 15.34
N PRO A 538 29.23 9.58 16.52
CA PRO A 538 28.12 8.62 16.66
C PRO A 538 26.75 9.14 16.19
N LEU A 539 26.60 10.46 15.98
CA LEU A 539 25.38 11.06 15.44
C LEU A 539 25.19 10.85 13.93
N TRP A 540 26.21 10.34 13.23
CA TRP A 540 26.07 9.97 11.83
C TRP A 540 25.38 8.62 11.72
N PHE A 541 24.25 8.62 11.03
CA PHE A 541 23.35 7.51 10.89
C PHE A 541 23.08 7.26 9.41
N THR A 542 23.21 6.01 9.00
CA THR A 542 22.84 5.54 7.66
C THR A 542 21.51 4.82 7.77
N PRO A 543 20.38 5.45 7.40
CA PRO A 543 19.08 4.81 7.48
C PRO A 543 19.03 3.55 6.64
N THR A 544 19.50 3.62 5.40
CA THR A 544 19.50 2.50 4.45
C THR A 544 20.69 2.54 3.50
N GLY A 545 21.56 1.53 3.63
CA GLY A 545 22.77 1.38 2.80
C GLY A 545 23.84 2.43 3.12
N SER A 546 24.89 2.48 2.29
CA SER A 546 26.01 3.41 2.49
C SER A 546 25.81 4.73 1.74
N HIS A 547 24.96 4.81 0.70
CA HIS A 547 24.88 5.93 -0.25
C HIS A 547 24.41 7.28 0.31
N ILE A 548 23.61 7.26 1.38
CA ILE A 548 23.13 8.46 2.05
C ILE A 548 23.43 8.35 3.54
N VAL A 549 24.08 9.37 4.09
CA VAL A 549 24.37 9.48 5.51
C VAL A 549 23.68 10.71 6.07
N TYR A 550 22.95 10.53 7.16
CA TYR A 550 22.30 11.60 7.90
C TYR A 550 23.12 11.91 9.14
N ARG A 551 23.32 13.18 9.44
CA ARG A 551 23.73 13.62 10.76
C ARG A 551 22.49 13.95 11.55
N LEU A 552 22.14 13.08 12.48
CA LEU A 552 20.96 13.28 13.31
C LEU A 552 21.19 14.48 14.24
N SER A 553 20.42 15.54 14.02
CA SER A 553 20.38 16.75 14.86
C SER A 553 19.00 17.01 15.45
N GLN A 554 17.96 16.41 14.86
CA GLN A 554 16.56 16.58 15.24
C GLN A 554 15.81 15.25 15.07
N ALA A 555 14.64 15.13 15.70
CA ALA A 555 13.76 13.98 15.49
C ALA A 555 13.23 13.90 14.05
N ASP A 556 13.03 15.04 13.38
CA ASP A 556 12.72 15.07 11.95
C ASP A 556 13.97 14.74 11.14
N MET A 557 14.08 13.49 10.67
CA MET A 557 15.22 13.06 9.88
C MET A 557 15.31 13.79 8.53
N LEU A 558 14.21 14.30 8.01
CA LEU A 558 14.21 15.09 6.78
C LEU A 558 14.68 16.53 7.02
N SER A 559 14.69 16.98 8.28
CA SER A 559 15.32 18.24 8.66
C SER A 559 16.81 18.10 9.01
N CYS A 560 17.29 16.86 9.16
CA CYS A 560 18.68 16.58 9.46
C CYS A 560 19.58 16.79 8.24
N VAL A 561 20.85 17.14 8.50
CA VAL A 561 21.87 17.24 7.45
C VAL A 561 22.04 15.88 6.81
N LYS A 562 21.88 15.79 5.48
CA LYS A 562 22.18 14.57 4.73
C LYS A 562 23.34 14.81 3.78
N MET A 563 24.17 13.79 3.64
CA MET A 563 25.24 13.72 2.65
C MET A 563 24.92 12.60 1.67
N VAL A 564 24.91 12.93 0.38
CA VAL A 564 24.61 12.00 -0.70
C VAL A 564 25.82 11.87 -1.60
N ARG A 565 26.16 10.63 -1.98
CA ARG A 565 27.16 10.39 -3.02
C ARG A 565 26.63 10.89 -4.37
N GLY A 566 27.22 11.95 -4.91
CA GLY A 566 26.86 12.55 -6.19
C GLY A 566 27.79 12.15 -7.33
N TRP A 567 27.32 12.37 -8.56
CA TRP A 567 28.13 12.34 -9.78
C TRP A 567 27.95 13.70 -10.45
N ILE A 568 28.94 14.59 -10.38
CA ILE A 568 28.87 15.86 -11.11
C ILE A 568 29.21 15.56 -12.56
N ARG A 569 28.39 16.08 -13.46
CA ARG A 569 28.40 15.73 -14.88
C ARG A 569 29.48 16.54 -15.62
N GLU A 570 30.73 16.37 -15.21
CA GLU A 570 31.97 16.74 -15.91
C GLU A 570 33.12 16.24 -15.01
N ARG A 571 33.68 15.07 -15.37
CA ARG A 571 34.90 14.44 -14.83
C ARG A 571 35.19 14.34 -13.32
N ASP A 572 34.35 14.83 -12.41
CA ASP A 572 34.69 14.86 -10.98
C ASP A 572 33.61 14.25 -10.07
N SER A 573 34.06 13.41 -9.13
CA SER A 573 33.21 12.86 -8.07
C SER A 573 32.95 13.93 -7.00
N GLY A 574 31.71 14.40 -6.91
CA GLY A 574 31.28 15.42 -5.94
C GLY A 574 30.38 14.87 -4.84
N MET A 575 30.41 15.52 -3.68
CA MET A 575 29.58 15.20 -2.52
C MET A 575 28.56 16.31 -2.29
N SER A 576 27.26 15.99 -2.22
CA SER A 576 26.19 16.98 -2.03
C SER A 576 25.63 16.90 -0.61
N CYS A 577 25.68 18.00 0.15
CA CYS A 577 25.09 18.10 1.49
C CYS A 577 23.87 19.00 1.48
N SER A 578 22.68 18.51 1.87
CA SER A 578 21.46 19.33 1.88
C SER A 578 21.05 19.79 3.29
N TRP A 579 20.62 21.05 3.50
CA TRP A 579 20.14 21.56 4.81
C TRP A 579 18.77 22.27 4.74
N PRO A 580 17.89 22.17 5.77
CA PRO A 580 16.71 23.02 5.91
C PRO A 580 16.89 24.16 6.93
N MET A 581 16.38 25.36 6.64
CA MET A 581 16.44 26.46 7.59
C MET A 581 15.53 26.24 8.80
N GLY A 582 16.10 26.43 10.00
CA GLY A 582 15.39 26.43 11.28
C GLY A 582 16.25 25.86 12.41
N ARG A 583 17.19 26.67 12.91
CA ARG A 583 18.24 26.44 13.94
C ARG A 583 19.59 25.94 13.43
#